data_AF-A0A853D091-F1
#
_entry.id   AF-A0A853D091-F1
#
_cell.length_a   1.000
_cell.length_b   1.000
_cell.length_c   1.000
_cell.angle_alpha   90.00
_cell.angle_beta   90.00
_cell.angle_gamma   90.00
#
_symmetry.space_group_name_H-M   'P 1'
#
loop_
_entity.id
_entity.type
_entity.pdbx_description
1 polymer ?
#
loop_
_entity_poly.entity_id
_entity_poly.type
_entity_poly.pdbx_seq_one_letter_code
_entity_poly.pdbx_strand_id
1 'polypeptide(L)'
;MAVQFTDHHTATVSTDLAGLLRPQLDVTGRAEQGPRPALLRALCAGLSASHSTTAIRRAIALVGSPEQIELSSSRPAWSALVRTAKARVEDQSSDAGRDRNRLATARVTVARCSSPLAGGTISPRREAMCRRAFAVIGVQLCTLGFDKVVVSSAWLGLQLGLTEDAARLVIRSLVNDLRWLSPAGRRGRAGRYRFRTLETEDLRQRAWLHSDTVNELGAGTADTALAQVLMAAGHPALSYGELTTQLWIAWLHQAAGVPDDSTLGVSIKPRRSQLRRSPVTGGGLDLLDQLDEQAARDSAFAARDAAEAAFRQRAVETAARLAAHRAASAERYRLVKAARAAVRAVIDTTGLPPADREDARRWMGSLTAAVREHPWTEQLAAELRTTLTKRGWSEAMVDAAIQHLERVVGSAAA
;
A
#
# COMPACT_ATOMS: atom_id res chain seq x y z
N MET A 1 -27.21 2.79 8.57
CA MET A 1 -26.66 1.44 8.34
C MET A 1 -25.15 1.56 8.31
N ALA A 2 -24.47 1.14 9.39
CA ALA A 2 -23.04 1.38 9.58
C ALA A 2 -22.24 0.54 8.56
N VAL A 3 -21.48 1.21 7.69
CA VAL A 3 -20.48 0.57 6.85
C VAL A 3 -19.38 0.08 7.79
N GLN A 4 -19.52 -1.18 8.23
CA GLN A 4 -18.40 -1.93 8.76
C GLN A 4 -17.37 -2.00 7.63
N PHE A 5 -16.30 -1.21 7.74
CA PHE A 5 -15.01 -1.65 7.26
C PHE A 5 -14.73 -2.92 8.06
N THR A 6 -15.11 -4.07 7.49
CA THR A 6 -14.78 -5.36 8.08
C THR A 6 -13.30 -5.33 8.37
N ASP A 7 -12.98 -5.39 9.65
CA ASP A 7 -11.80 -6.05 10.17
C ASP A 7 -11.59 -7.31 9.33
N HIS A 8 -10.72 -7.24 8.31
CA HIS A 8 -10.08 -8.43 7.76
C HIS A 8 -8.98 -8.90 8.72
N HIS A 9 -9.38 -9.06 9.99
CA HIS A 9 -8.63 -9.66 11.08
C HIS A 9 -9.21 -11.03 11.44
N THR A 10 -9.62 -11.83 10.44
CA THR A 10 -9.90 -13.27 10.62
C THR A 10 -9.59 -14.08 9.38
N ALA A 11 -8.45 -13.77 8.74
CA ALA A 11 -7.61 -14.84 8.23
C ALA A 11 -6.34 -14.78 9.08
N THR A 12 -6.17 -15.76 9.97
CA THR A 12 -4.90 -16.12 10.61
C THR A 12 -3.91 -16.56 9.53
N VAL A 13 -3.56 -15.63 8.64
CA VAL A 13 -2.28 -15.66 7.96
C VAL A 13 -1.29 -15.54 9.11
N SER A 14 -0.65 -16.65 9.46
CA SER A 14 0.62 -16.64 10.19
C SER A 14 1.55 -15.73 9.39
N THR A 15 1.51 -14.44 9.68
CA THR A 15 2.31 -13.44 9.02
C THR A 15 3.72 -13.82 9.40
N ASP A 16 4.51 -14.27 8.43
CA ASP A 16 5.92 -14.57 8.65
C ASP A 16 6.55 -13.36 9.36
N LEU A 17 6.80 -13.53 10.65
CA LEU A 17 7.28 -12.45 11.51
C LEU A 17 8.63 -11.95 11.00
N ALA A 18 9.46 -12.84 10.44
CA ALA A 18 10.71 -12.45 9.80
C ALA A 18 10.47 -11.53 8.58
N GLY A 19 9.48 -11.87 7.74
CA GLY A 19 9.03 -11.04 6.63
C GLY A 19 8.45 -9.68 7.04
N LEU A 20 7.80 -9.60 8.21
CA LEU A 20 7.27 -8.35 8.77
C LEU A 20 8.39 -7.44 9.33
N LEU A 21 9.38 -8.02 10.01
CA LEU A 21 10.42 -7.27 10.72
C LEU A 21 11.60 -6.87 9.83
N ARG A 22 12.03 -7.73 8.89
CA ARG A 22 13.18 -7.48 8.01
C ARG A 22 13.16 -6.12 7.29
N PRO A 23 12.01 -5.59 6.82
CA PRO A 23 11.94 -4.24 6.26
C PRO A 23 12.13 -3.10 7.28
N GLN A 24 11.80 -3.32 8.55
CA GLN A 24 11.92 -2.31 9.61
C GLN A 24 13.35 -2.21 10.14
N LEU A 25 14.05 -3.35 10.09
CA LEU A 25 15.43 -3.55 10.52
C LEU A 25 16.46 -3.14 9.46
N ASP A 26 16.04 -2.98 8.20
CA ASP A 26 16.93 -2.55 7.12
C ASP A 26 17.33 -1.07 7.29
N VAL A 27 18.64 -0.84 7.45
CA VAL A 27 19.25 0.49 7.66
C VAL A 27 19.89 1.03 6.37
N THR A 28 19.97 0.23 5.30
CA THR A 28 20.79 0.53 4.10
C THR A 28 20.38 1.75 3.27
N GLY A 29 19.26 2.42 3.59
CA GLY A 29 18.87 3.73 3.02
C GLY A 29 18.59 4.81 4.07
N ARG A 30 18.96 4.58 5.33
CA ARG A 30 18.74 5.45 6.50
C ARG A 30 19.93 5.40 7.46
N ALA A 31 21.13 5.34 6.89
CA ALA A 31 22.39 5.08 7.59
C ALA A 31 22.60 5.99 8.82
N GLU A 32 22.05 7.21 8.82
CA GLU A 32 22.16 8.19 9.90
C GLU A 32 21.36 7.85 11.17
N GLN A 33 20.48 6.84 11.16
CA GLN A 33 19.57 6.60 12.29
C GLN A 33 20.05 5.54 13.29
N GLY A 34 21.08 4.75 12.98
CA GLY A 34 21.60 3.71 13.88
C GLY A 34 20.64 2.53 14.18
N PRO A 35 21.06 1.54 14.99
CA PRO A 35 20.32 0.29 15.22
C PRO A 35 19.08 0.45 16.11
N ARG A 36 19.08 1.42 17.04
CA ARG A 36 18.02 1.60 18.05
C ARG A 36 16.67 2.03 17.44
N PRO A 37 16.57 3.01 16.53
CA PRO A 37 15.31 3.36 15.87
C PRO A 37 14.79 2.26 14.94
N ALA A 38 15.68 1.47 14.32
CA ALA A 38 15.29 0.32 13.51
C ALA A 38 14.61 -0.76 14.37
N LEU A 39 15.20 -1.08 15.54
CA LEU A 39 14.60 -1.98 16.52
C LEU A 39 13.26 -1.47 17.06
N LEU A 40 13.15 -0.16 17.35
CA LEU A 40 11.89 0.43 17.81
C LEU A 40 10.79 0.32 16.75
N ARG A 41 11.09 0.56 15.47
CA ARG A 41 10.14 0.35 14.36
C ARG A 41 9.72 -1.11 14.23
N ALA A 42 10.67 -2.03 14.33
CA ALA A 42 10.41 -3.47 14.27
C ALA A 42 9.51 -3.92 15.43
N LEU A 43 9.79 -3.46 16.65
CA LEU A 43 8.97 -3.69 17.83
C LEU A 43 7.55 -3.16 17.68
N CYS A 44 7.37 -1.89 17.27
CA CYS A 44 6.04 -1.33 17.04
C CYS A 44 5.28 -2.14 15.98
N ALA A 45 5.93 -2.48 14.86
CA ALA A 45 5.31 -3.27 13.80
C ALA A 45 4.86 -4.67 14.26
N GLY A 46 5.69 -5.36 15.05
CA GLY A 46 5.35 -6.67 15.61
C GLY A 46 4.24 -6.60 16.66
N LEU A 47 4.28 -5.60 17.55
CA LEU A 47 3.28 -5.39 18.59
C LEU A 47 1.92 -4.99 17.99
N SER A 48 1.88 -4.12 16.99
CA SER A 48 0.65 -3.78 16.25
C SER A 48 0.07 -4.96 15.48
N ALA A 49 0.86 -6.00 15.20
CA ALA A 49 0.42 -7.26 14.61
C ALA A 49 0.15 -8.35 15.67
N SER A 50 0.01 -7.95 16.94
CA SER A 50 -0.31 -8.83 18.08
C SER A 50 0.72 -9.93 18.37
N HIS A 51 1.97 -9.76 17.95
CA HIS A 51 3.04 -10.70 18.30
C HIS A 51 3.63 -10.38 19.69
N SER A 52 4.03 -11.43 20.42
CA SER A 52 4.70 -11.27 21.72
C SER A 52 6.10 -10.67 21.57
N THR A 53 6.54 -9.92 22.58
CA THR A 53 7.90 -9.35 22.60
C THR A 53 8.98 -10.42 22.48
N THR A 54 8.75 -11.61 23.05
CA THR A 54 9.62 -12.79 22.92
C THR A 54 9.70 -13.30 21.48
N ALA A 55 8.57 -13.41 20.78
CA ALA A 55 8.55 -13.82 19.38
C ALA A 55 9.30 -12.80 18.50
N ILE A 56 9.07 -11.50 18.73
CA ILE A 56 9.76 -10.43 18.01
C ILE A 56 11.27 -10.49 18.25
N ARG A 57 11.71 -10.66 19.50
CA ARG A 57 13.14 -10.80 19.84
C ARG A 57 13.79 -12.00 19.15
N ARG A 58 13.14 -13.16 19.15
CA ARG A 58 13.62 -14.36 18.43
C ARG A 58 13.74 -14.12 16.94
N ALA A 59 12.76 -13.45 16.33
CA ALA A 59 12.81 -13.12 14.91
C ALA A 59 13.94 -12.11 14.59
N ILE A 60 14.19 -11.11 15.44
CA ILE A 60 15.33 -10.19 15.30
C ILE A 60 16.66 -10.95 15.33
N ALA A 61 16.81 -11.94 16.21
CA ALA A 61 18.02 -12.77 16.26
C ALA A 61 18.29 -13.54 14.95
N LEU A 62 17.25 -13.80 14.14
CA LEU A 62 17.36 -14.52 12.87
C LEU A 62 17.62 -13.62 11.66
N VAL A 63 17.22 -12.34 11.71
CA VAL A 63 17.23 -11.46 10.51
C VAL A 63 17.86 -10.08 10.73
N GLY A 64 18.25 -9.74 11.95
CA GLY A 64 18.89 -8.46 12.30
C GLY A 64 20.39 -8.46 12.00
N SER A 65 20.97 -7.26 12.00
CA SER A 65 22.44 -7.09 11.96
C SER A 65 23.07 -7.44 13.32
N PRO A 66 24.39 -7.72 13.38
CA PRO A 66 25.08 -8.03 14.65
C PRO A 66 24.81 -7.01 15.77
N GLU A 67 24.89 -5.71 15.47
CA GLU A 67 24.60 -4.62 16.43
C GLU A 67 23.14 -4.65 16.94
N GLN A 68 22.18 -4.98 16.07
CA GLN A 68 20.77 -5.08 16.43
C GLN A 68 20.53 -6.31 17.33
N ILE A 69 21.21 -7.41 17.03
CA ILE A 69 21.16 -8.64 17.84
C ILE A 69 21.72 -8.37 19.22
N GLU A 70 22.86 -7.69 19.33
CA GLU A 70 23.49 -7.32 20.59
C GLU A 70 22.58 -6.42 21.46
N LEU A 71 22.05 -5.34 20.87
CA LEU A 71 21.11 -4.44 21.55
C LEU A 71 19.82 -5.12 21.99
N SER A 72 19.29 -6.04 21.18
CA SER A 72 18.11 -6.82 21.53
C SER A 72 18.40 -7.90 22.59
N SER A 73 19.67 -8.27 22.75
CA SER A 73 20.12 -9.27 23.73
C SER A 73 20.36 -8.66 25.11
N SER A 74 20.73 -7.39 25.18
CA SER A 74 20.91 -6.63 26.43
C SER A 74 19.60 -6.36 27.16
N ARG A 75 19.44 -6.90 28.40
CA ARG A 75 18.20 -6.79 29.20
C ARG A 75 17.75 -5.34 29.47
N PRO A 76 18.61 -4.40 29.89
CA PRO A 76 18.19 -3.02 30.17
C PRO A 76 17.76 -2.27 28.91
N ALA A 77 18.54 -2.40 27.83
CA ALA A 77 18.27 -1.73 26.56
C ALA A 77 17.00 -2.26 25.89
N TRP A 78 16.82 -3.58 25.89
CA TRP A 78 15.62 -4.24 25.35
C TRP A 78 14.35 -3.84 26.12
N SER A 79 14.40 -3.85 27.45
CA SER A 79 13.23 -3.52 28.28
C SER A 79 12.79 -2.07 28.10
N ALA A 80 13.74 -1.14 27.99
CA ALA A 80 13.45 0.25 27.69
C ALA A 80 12.82 0.41 26.30
N LEU A 81 13.35 -0.28 25.28
CA LEU A 81 12.79 -0.29 23.92
C LEU A 81 11.37 -0.85 23.87
N VAL A 82 11.10 -1.95 24.58
CA VAL A 82 9.78 -2.57 24.67
C VAL A 82 8.78 -1.62 25.32
N ARG A 83 9.15 -0.98 26.44
CA ARG A 83 8.29 0.00 27.12
C ARG A 83 7.94 1.17 26.19
N THR A 84 8.93 1.74 25.51
CA THR A 84 8.71 2.81 24.54
C THR A 84 7.85 2.35 23.36
N ALA A 85 8.05 1.12 22.88
CA ALA A 85 7.25 0.57 21.78
C ALA A 85 5.79 0.34 22.19
N LYS A 86 5.55 -0.24 23.37
CA LYS A 86 4.19 -0.43 23.91
C LYS A 86 3.48 0.89 24.08
N ALA A 87 4.11 1.85 24.77
CA ALA A 87 3.55 3.19 24.95
C ALA A 87 3.22 3.84 23.60
N ARG A 88 4.08 3.67 22.59
CA ARG A 88 3.84 4.22 21.25
C ARG A 88 2.69 3.52 20.50
N VAL A 89 2.57 2.20 20.62
CA VAL A 89 1.48 1.44 19.99
C VAL A 89 0.15 1.79 20.66
N GLU A 90 0.12 1.81 22.00
CA GLU A 90 -1.03 2.22 22.81
C GLU A 90 -1.45 3.65 22.46
N ASP A 91 -0.48 4.57 22.41
CA ASP A 91 -0.69 5.96 22.02
C ASP A 91 -1.29 6.06 20.62
N GLN A 92 -0.74 5.35 19.63
CA GLN A 92 -1.25 5.36 18.25
C GLN A 92 -2.66 4.78 18.09
N SER A 93 -3.04 3.83 18.95
CA SER A 93 -4.38 3.23 18.97
C SER A 93 -5.37 3.97 19.86
N SER A 94 -4.89 4.87 20.72
CA SER A 94 -5.74 5.66 21.61
C SER A 94 -6.52 6.73 20.85
N ASP A 95 -7.63 7.20 21.42
CA ASP A 95 -8.41 8.30 20.85
C ASP A 95 -7.56 9.57 20.72
N ALA A 96 -6.76 9.91 21.74
CA ALA A 96 -5.85 11.05 21.71
C ALA A 96 -4.77 10.94 20.62
N GLY A 97 -4.28 9.72 20.32
CA GLY A 97 -3.38 9.50 19.20
C GLY A 97 -4.06 9.60 17.85
N ARG A 98 -5.28 9.07 17.74
CA ARG A 98 -6.11 9.22 16.53
C ARG A 98 -6.38 10.70 16.26
N ASP A 99 -6.80 11.47 17.25
CA ASP A 99 -7.06 12.91 17.11
C ASP A 99 -5.82 13.70 16.69
N ARG A 100 -4.65 13.39 17.25
CA ARG A 100 -3.39 13.99 16.79
C ARG A 100 -3.06 13.63 15.35
N ASN A 101 -3.34 12.39 14.91
CA ASN A 101 -3.17 12.00 13.52
C ASN A 101 -4.17 12.71 12.59
N ARG A 102 -5.43 12.90 13.03
CA ARG A 102 -6.44 13.66 12.29
C ARG A 102 -5.97 15.08 12.04
N LEU A 103 -5.54 15.79 13.08
CA LEU A 103 -5.03 17.16 12.98
C LEU A 103 -3.75 17.22 12.13
N ALA A 104 -2.81 16.28 12.30
CA ALA A 104 -1.60 16.23 11.48
C ALA A 104 -1.93 16.03 9.99
N THR A 105 -2.90 15.17 9.68
CA THR A 105 -3.36 14.91 8.31
C THR A 105 -4.06 16.14 7.75
N ALA A 106 -4.99 16.74 8.48
CA ALA A 106 -5.72 17.94 8.09
C ALA A 106 -4.76 19.10 7.76
N ARG A 107 -3.72 19.33 8.58
CA ARG A 107 -2.68 20.33 8.31
C ARG A 107 -2.00 20.11 6.96
N VAL A 108 -1.62 18.87 6.65
CA VAL A 108 -0.95 18.56 5.38
C VAL A 108 -1.93 18.71 4.21
N THR A 109 -3.16 18.22 4.34
CA THR A 109 -4.21 18.34 3.32
C THR A 109 -4.47 19.80 2.98
N VAL A 110 -4.78 20.62 3.99
CA VAL A 110 -5.09 22.03 3.82
C VAL A 110 -3.92 22.76 3.19
N ALA A 111 -2.70 22.63 3.72
CA ALA A 111 -1.54 23.31 3.17
C ALA A 111 -1.25 22.92 1.71
N ARG A 112 -1.18 21.62 1.41
CA ARG A 112 -0.82 21.16 0.05
C ARG A 112 -1.90 21.48 -0.98
N CYS A 113 -3.18 21.35 -0.62
CA CYS A 113 -4.29 21.67 -1.53
C CYS A 113 -4.42 23.17 -1.76
N SER A 114 -4.17 24.01 -0.75
CA SER A 114 -4.37 25.47 -0.83
C SER A 114 -3.13 26.25 -1.27
N SER A 115 -1.93 25.66 -1.25
CA SER A 115 -0.70 26.33 -1.70
C SER A 115 -0.51 26.27 -3.22
N PRO A 116 -0.01 27.33 -3.86
CA PRO A 116 0.38 27.28 -5.26
C PRO A 116 1.53 26.27 -5.46
N LEU A 117 1.53 25.59 -6.61
CA LEU A 117 2.63 24.72 -7.02
C LEU A 117 3.60 25.52 -7.90
N ALA A 118 4.89 25.20 -7.81
CA ALA A 118 5.87 25.73 -8.74
C ALA A 118 5.55 25.27 -10.17
N GLY A 119 5.42 26.23 -11.09
CA GLY A 119 5.11 25.97 -12.49
C GLY A 119 6.09 24.99 -13.14
N GLY A 120 5.60 24.14 -14.05
CA GLY A 120 6.42 23.19 -14.82
C GLY A 120 6.64 21.82 -14.17
N THR A 121 6.17 21.59 -12.94
CA THR A 121 6.32 20.28 -12.25
C THR A 121 5.49 19.17 -12.92
N ILE A 122 4.23 19.47 -13.26
CA ILE A 122 3.31 18.59 -13.98
C ILE A 122 2.36 19.46 -14.82
N SER A 123 1.62 18.83 -15.74
CA SER A 123 0.65 19.57 -16.54
C SER A 123 -0.50 20.12 -15.68
N PRO A 124 -1.03 21.31 -16.02
CA PRO A 124 -2.27 21.87 -15.49
C PRO A 124 -3.37 20.91 -15.08
N ARG A 125 -3.83 20.12 -16.05
CA ARG A 125 -4.89 19.14 -15.88
C ARG A 125 -4.51 18.06 -14.87
N ARG A 126 -3.24 17.64 -14.86
CA ARG A 126 -2.75 16.63 -13.93
C ARG A 126 -2.63 17.17 -12.53
N GLU A 127 -2.23 18.43 -12.37
CA GLU A 127 -2.22 19.11 -11.08
C GLU A 127 -3.61 19.15 -10.44
N ALA A 128 -4.61 19.59 -11.20
CA ALA A 128 -6.00 19.64 -10.74
C ALA A 128 -6.46 18.26 -10.21
N MET A 129 -6.19 17.20 -10.97
CA MET A 129 -6.52 15.83 -10.56
C MET A 129 -5.73 15.37 -9.34
N CYS A 130 -4.44 15.72 -9.24
CA CYS A 130 -3.61 15.37 -8.09
C CYS A 130 -4.10 16.07 -6.81
N ARG A 131 -4.45 17.36 -6.87
CA ARG A 131 -5.00 18.11 -5.73
C ARG A 131 -6.31 17.50 -5.26
N ARG A 132 -7.22 17.19 -6.18
CA ARG A 132 -8.50 16.56 -5.86
C ARG A 132 -8.31 15.16 -5.27
N ALA A 133 -7.46 14.34 -5.87
CA ALA A 133 -7.10 13.03 -5.34
C ALA A 133 -6.47 13.12 -3.93
N PHE A 134 -5.59 14.08 -3.72
CA PHE A 134 -4.95 14.30 -2.42
C PHE A 134 -5.96 14.72 -1.35
N ALA A 135 -6.92 15.58 -1.70
CA ALA A 135 -8.02 15.95 -0.81
C ALA A 135 -8.89 14.74 -0.44
N VAL A 136 -9.31 13.92 -1.40
CA VAL A 136 -10.06 12.67 -1.14
C VAL A 136 -9.31 11.75 -0.17
N ILE A 137 -8.02 11.53 -0.41
CA ILE A 137 -7.20 10.67 0.46
C ILE A 137 -7.05 11.30 1.86
N GLY A 138 -6.89 12.62 1.93
CA GLY A 138 -6.73 13.37 3.17
C GLY A 138 -7.97 13.34 4.05
N VAL A 139 -9.13 13.62 3.47
CA VAL A 139 -10.43 13.54 4.16
C VAL A 139 -10.65 12.12 4.69
N GLN A 140 -10.41 11.09 3.88
CA GLN A 140 -10.50 9.69 4.33
C GLN A 140 -9.58 9.40 5.52
N LEU A 141 -8.33 9.89 5.50
CA LEU A 141 -7.39 9.72 6.60
C LEU A 141 -7.83 10.47 7.87
N CYS A 142 -8.38 11.69 7.73
CA CYS A 142 -8.96 12.44 8.85
C CYS A 142 -10.15 11.70 9.47
N THR A 143 -11.03 11.12 8.67
CA THR A 143 -12.16 10.32 9.19
C THR A 143 -11.66 9.10 9.99
N LEU A 144 -10.65 8.40 9.47
CA LEU A 144 -10.14 7.17 10.07
C LEU A 144 -9.19 7.41 11.26
N GLY A 145 -8.48 8.54 11.31
CA GLY A 145 -7.50 8.85 12.35
C GLY A 145 -6.20 8.03 12.27
N PHE A 146 -5.89 7.48 11.10
CA PHE A 146 -4.68 6.69 10.87
C PHE A 146 -3.53 7.51 10.30
N ASP A 147 -2.30 7.03 10.47
CA ASP A 147 -1.08 7.66 9.92
C ASP A 147 -0.76 7.22 8.47
N LYS A 148 -1.49 6.22 7.98
CA LYS A 148 -1.31 5.55 6.68
C LYS A 148 -2.64 5.11 6.11
N VAL A 149 -2.70 5.04 4.79
CA VAL A 149 -3.89 4.64 4.02
C VAL A 149 -3.53 3.60 2.97
N VAL A 150 -4.45 2.68 2.72
CA VAL A 150 -4.40 1.79 1.57
C VAL A 150 -5.22 2.43 0.44
N VAL A 151 -4.56 2.88 -0.61
CA VAL A 151 -5.16 3.47 -1.82
C VAL A 151 -4.83 2.55 -2.99
N SER A 152 -5.84 1.91 -3.56
CA SER A 152 -5.71 1.24 -4.86
C SER A 152 -6.09 2.21 -5.98
N SER A 153 -5.55 2.00 -7.18
CA SER A 153 -5.95 2.74 -8.38
C SER A 153 -7.45 2.57 -8.67
N ALA A 154 -8.00 1.38 -8.44
CA ALA A 154 -9.42 1.11 -8.64
C ALA A 154 -10.30 1.83 -7.62
N TRP A 155 -9.91 1.88 -6.34
CA TRP A 155 -10.63 2.66 -5.32
C TRP A 155 -10.57 4.15 -5.65
N LEU A 156 -9.39 4.69 -5.96
CA LEU A 156 -9.28 6.11 -6.30
C LEU A 156 -10.04 6.45 -7.59
N GLY A 157 -10.01 5.53 -8.56
CA GLY A 157 -10.79 5.63 -9.79
C GLY A 157 -12.28 5.70 -9.53
N LEU A 158 -12.79 4.85 -8.63
CA LEU A 158 -14.17 4.93 -8.14
C LEU A 158 -14.43 6.31 -7.54
N GLN A 159 -13.61 6.77 -6.58
CA GLN A 159 -13.79 8.06 -5.89
C GLN A 159 -13.91 9.25 -6.85
N LEU A 160 -13.05 9.28 -7.87
CA LEU A 160 -12.93 10.41 -8.79
C LEU A 160 -13.65 10.20 -10.14
N GLY A 161 -14.32 9.06 -10.32
CA GLY A 161 -14.88 8.59 -11.61
C GLY A 161 -13.84 8.56 -12.75
N LEU A 162 -12.64 8.09 -12.44
CA LEU A 162 -11.55 7.88 -13.39
C LEU A 162 -11.42 6.39 -13.76
N THR A 163 -10.87 6.13 -14.94
CA THR A 163 -10.38 4.79 -15.27
C THR A 163 -9.24 4.40 -14.32
N GLU A 164 -9.05 3.09 -14.12
CA GLU A 164 -7.99 2.61 -13.22
C GLU A 164 -6.60 3.09 -13.66
N ASP A 165 -6.33 3.12 -14.97
CA ASP A 165 -5.04 3.58 -15.49
C ASP A 165 -4.83 5.08 -15.28
N ALA A 166 -5.89 5.90 -15.43
CA ALA A 166 -5.83 7.32 -15.13
C ALA A 166 -5.57 7.56 -13.64
N ALA A 167 -6.28 6.83 -12.76
CA ALA A 167 -6.05 6.89 -11.32
C ALA A 167 -4.64 6.43 -10.93
N ARG A 168 -4.11 5.40 -11.60
CA ARG A 168 -2.72 4.93 -11.41
C ARG A 168 -1.70 6.01 -11.78
N LEU A 169 -1.93 6.76 -12.86
CA LEU A 169 -1.09 7.90 -13.24
C LEU A 169 -1.15 9.02 -12.20
N VAL A 170 -2.33 9.34 -11.66
CA VAL A 170 -2.48 10.34 -10.59
C VAL A 170 -1.72 9.93 -9.32
N ILE A 171 -1.86 8.67 -8.88
CA ILE A 171 -1.10 8.14 -7.74
C ILE A 171 0.42 8.23 -8.01
N ARG A 172 0.85 7.89 -9.23
CA ARG A 172 2.26 7.99 -9.62
C ARG A 172 2.76 9.43 -9.50
N SER A 173 2.00 10.41 -9.98
CA SER A 173 2.38 11.82 -9.89
C SER A 173 2.40 12.33 -8.45
N LEU A 174 1.46 11.92 -7.60
CA LEU A 174 1.48 12.25 -6.17
C LEU A 174 2.72 11.70 -5.43
N VAL A 175 3.27 10.56 -5.89
CA VAL A 175 4.42 9.90 -5.26
C VAL A 175 5.76 10.38 -5.83
N ASN A 176 5.87 10.44 -7.15
CA ASN A 176 7.15 10.65 -7.85
C ASN A 176 7.38 12.10 -8.22
N ASP A 177 6.36 12.75 -8.79
CA ASP A 177 6.48 14.09 -9.38
C ASP A 177 6.32 15.16 -8.28
N LEU A 178 5.17 15.13 -7.59
CA LEU A 178 4.84 16.08 -6.52
C LEU A 178 5.42 15.68 -5.16
N ARG A 179 5.69 14.38 -4.96
CA ARG A 179 6.20 13.82 -3.70
C ARG A 179 5.35 14.15 -2.48
N TRP A 180 4.05 14.37 -2.63
CA TRP A 180 3.13 14.61 -1.50
C TRP A 180 2.81 13.32 -0.74
N LEU A 181 2.90 12.17 -1.44
CA LEU A 181 2.80 10.84 -0.85
C LEU A 181 4.17 10.18 -0.76
N SER A 182 4.33 9.32 0.24
CA SER A 182 5.42 8.35 0.30
C SER A 182 4.87 6.94 0.47
N PRO A 183 5.40 5.94 -0.25
CA PRO A 183 5.02 4.55 -0.05
C PRO A 183 5.33 4.10 1.38
N ALA A 184 4.37 3.43 2.02
CA ALA A 184 4.51 2.89 3.35
C ALA A 184 4.71 1.36 3.28
N GLY A 185 5.96 0.92 3.13
CA GLY A 185 6.36 -0.49 3.09
C GLY A 185 7.40 -0.81 2.00
N ARG A 186 8.01 -2.01 2.04
CA ARG A 186 8.88 -2.54 0.97
C ARG A 186 8.06 -3.00 -0.25
N ARG A 187 8.77 -3.30 -1.36
CA ARG A 187 8.37 -3.74 -2.72
C ARG A 187 7.23 -4.80 -2.89
N GLY A 188 6.49 -5.18 -1.85
CA GLY A 188 5.39 -6.17 -1.92
C GLY A 188 4.05 -5.73 -1.32
N ARG A 189 3.98 -4.58 -0.61
CA ARG A 189 2.71 -4.01 -0.14
C ARG A 189 2.33 -2.82 -1.02
N ALA A 190 2.06 -3.10 -2.29
CA ALA A 190 1.55 -2.11 -3.23
C ALA A 190 0.28 -1.45 -2.67
N GLY A 191 0.16 -0.13 -2.83
CA GLY A 191 -1.03 0.61 -2.44
C GLY A 191 -1.05 1.19 -1.02
N ARG A 192 -0.04 0.99 -0.17
CA ARG A 192 0.04 1.68 1.13
C ARG A 192 0.82 2.98 1.02
N TYR A 193 0.23 4.08 1.46
CA TYR A 193 0.81 5.41 1.41
C TYR A 193 0.68 6.14 2.73
N ARG A 194 1.58 7.09 2.97
CA ARG A 194 1.49 8.09 4.03
C ARG A 194 1.77 9.46 3.44
N PHE A 195 1.24 10.49 4.08
CA PHE A 195 1.54 11.87 3.74
C PHE A 195 3.01 12.18 4.07
N ARG A 196 3.64 12.97 3.21
CA ARG A 196 4.91 13.61 3.57
C ARG A 196 4.65 14.80 4.47
N THR A 197 5.58 15.05 5.39
CA THR A 197 5.53 16.20 6.28
C THR A 197 5.62 17.52 5.51
N LEU A 198 5.24 18.62 6.15
CA LEU A 198 5.39 19.96 5.59
C LEU A 198 6.87 20.38 5.70
N GLU A 199 7.58 20.31 4.58
CA GLU A 199 9.03 20.51 4.52
C GLU A 199 9.40 22.00 4.63
N THR A 200 8.62 22.88 3.99
CA THR A 200 8.90 24.32 3.94
C THR A 200 8.12 25.10 5.00
N GLU A 201 8.65 26.27 5.36
CA GLU A 201 7.99 27.19 6.28
C GLU A 201 6.69 27.75 5.67
N ASP A 202 6.68 28.09 4.38
CA ASP A 202 5.49 28.59 3.69
C ASP A 202 4.29 27.65 3.80
N LEU A 203 4.52 26.33 3.71
CA LEU A 203 3.47 25.33 3.88
C LEU A 203 2.96 25.27 5.31
N ARG A 204 3.83 25.46 6.30
CA ARG A 204 3.44 25.51 7.72
C ARG A 204 2.63 26.76 8.01
N GLN A 205 3.08 27.91 7.51
CA GLN A 205 2.34 29.18 7.59
C GLN A 205 0.97 29.07 6.92
N ARG A 206 0.90 28.39 5.76
CA ARG A 206 -0.38 28.13 5.09
C ARG A 206 -1.33 27.28 5.93
N ALA A 207 -0.84 26.23 6.57
CA ALA A 207 -1.66 25.45 7.51
C ALA A 207 -2.14 26.28 8.70
N TRP A 208 -1.30 27.20 9.19
CA TRP A 208 -1.63 28.08 10.31
C TRP A 208 -2.70 29.12 9.94
N LEU A 209 -2.58 29.73 8.74
CA LEU A 209 -3.58 30.65 8.19
C LEU A 209 -4.98 30.05 8.12
N HIS A 210 -5.07 28.74 7.87
CA HIS A 210 -6.32 27.99 7.78
C HIS A 210 -6.52 27.06 8.99
N SER A 211 -6.12 27.51 10.19
CA SER A 211 -6.18 26.70 11.41
C SER A 211 -7.61 26.27 11.78
N ASP A 212 -8.62 27.11 11.54
CA ASP A 212 -10.04 26.74 11.76
C ASP A 212 -10.46 25.58 10.86
N THR A 213 -10.19 25.68 9.54
CA THR A 213 -10.42 24.58 8.59
C THR A 213 -9.66 23.30 8.96
N VAL A 214 -8.43 23.42 9.50
CA VAL A 214 -7.67 22.27 9.99
C VAL A 214 -8.38 21.60 11.17
N ASN A 215 -8.90 22.39 12.10
CA ASN A 215 -9.62 21.87 13.27
C ASN A 215 -10.93 21.20 12.85
N GLU A 216 -11.70 21.82 11.94
CA GLU A 216 -12.95 21.27 11.40
C GLU A 216 -12.73 19.95 10.66
N LEU A 217 -11.77 19.90 9.72
CA LEU A 217 -11.43 18.65 9.03
C LEU A 217 -10.92 17.58 9.99
N GLY A 218 -10.21 17.98 11.05
CA GLY A 218 -9.78 17.08 12.12
C GLY A 218 -10.95 16.54 12.95
N ALA A 219 -11.99 17.34 13.16
CA ALA A 219 -13.22 16.97 13.85
C ALA A 219 -14.23 16.25 12.94
N GLY A 220 -14.05 16.31 11.62
CA GLY A 220 -14.99 15.78 10.63
C GLY A 220 -16.20 16.68 10.39
N THR A 221 -16.07 17.98 10.67
CA THR A 221 -17.09 19.01 10.37
C THR A 221 -16.65 19.88 9.19
N ALA A 222 -17.57 20.70 8.68
CA ALA A 222 -17.35 21.56 7.51
C ALA A 222 -17.97 22.95 7.71
N ASP A 223 -17.62 23.62 8.81
CA ASP A 223 -18.21 24.92 9.16
C ASP A 223 -17.49 26.11 8.48
N THR A 224 -16.36 25.85 7.81
CA THR A 224 -15.67 26.78 6.90
C THR A 224 -15.87 26.39 5.44
N ALA A 225 -15.90 27.41 4.57
CA ALA A 225 -15.99 27.23 3.13
C ALA A 225 -14.86 26.33 2.57
N LEU A 226 -13.64 26.44 3.11
CA LEU A 226 -12.53 25.61 2.66
C LEU A 226 -12.69 24.14 3.11
N ALA A 227 -13.24 23.88 4.30
CA ALA A 227 -13.53 22.52 4.76
C ALA A 227 -14.61 21.88 3.88
N GLN A 228 -15.70 22.60 3.60
CA GLN A 228 -16.76 22.20 2.66
C GLN A 228 -16.18 21.78 1.31
N VAL A 229 -15.33 22.62 0.70
CA VAL A 229 -14.71 22.33 -0.59
C VAL A 229 -13.79 21.09 -0.51
N LEU A 230 -12.97 20.96 0.52
CA LEU A 230 -12.07 19.83 0.66
C LEU A 230 -12.84 18.51 0.85
N MET A 231 -13.93 18.52 1.63
CA MET A 231 -14.81 17.36 1.81
C MET A 231 -15.58 17.01 0.52
N ALA A 232 -15.96 18.01 -0.28
CA ALA A 232 -16.62 17.80 -1.55
C ALA A 232 -15.76 17.09 -2.61
N ALA A 233 -14.43 17.00 -2.44
CA ALA A 233 -13.53 16.45 -3.46
C ALA A 233 -13.92 15.05 -3.97
N GLY A 234 -14.46 14.20 -3.10
CA GLY A 234 -14.90 12.84 -3.42
C GLY A 234 -16.40 12.71 -3.74
N HIS A 235 -17.13 13.82 -3.77
CA HIS A 235 -18.58 13.81 -3.88
C HIS A 235 -19.06 13.22 -5.22
N PRO A 236 -20.08 12.33 -5.24
CA PRO A 236 -20.58 11.70 -6.46
C PRO A 236 -21.00 12.68 -7.56
N ALA A 237 -21.62 13.81 -7.18
CA ALA A 237 -21.97 14.89 -8.12
C ALA A 237 -20.76 15.45 -8.91
N LEU A 238 -19.54 15.27 -8.39
CA LEU A 238 -18.30 15.72 -9.04
C LEU A 238 -17.56 14.60 -9.76
N SER A 239 -17.97 13.35 -9.64
CA SER A 239 -17.19 12.19 -10.10
C SER A 239 -17.17 12.04 -11.63
N TYR A 240 -18.02 12.71 -12.40
CA TYR A 240 -18.15 12.45 -13.84
C TYR A 240 -17.78 13.67 -14.70
N GLY A 241 -16.49 13.83 -15.03
CA GLY A 241 -16.03 14.73 -16.10
C GLY A 241 -14.86 15.66 -15.77
N GLU A 242 -14.27 16.24 -16.81
CA GLU A 242 -13.17 17.21 -16.69
C GLU A 242 -13.65 18.57 -16.13
N LEU A 243 -14.88 18.95 -16.44
CA LEU A 243 -15.52 20.20 -16.01
C LEU A 243 -15.72 20.25 -14.48
N THR A 244 -16.13 19.15 -13.86
CA THR A 244 -16.38 19.11 -12.40
C THR A 244 -15.10 19.28 -11.58
N THR A 245 -13.96 18.81 -12.10
CA THR A 245 -12.67 19.01 -11.43
C THR A 245 -12.18 20.45 -11.56
N GLN A 246 -12.44 21.10 -12.71
CA GLN A 246 -12.12 22.53 -12.87
C GLN A 246 -12.96 23.40 -11.94
N LEU A 247 -14.26 23.08 -11.80
CA LEU A 247 -15.15 23.75 -10.84
C LEU A 247 -14.66 23.59 -9.41
N TRP A 248 -14.30 22.37 -9.01
CA TRP A 248 -13.77 22.10 -7.68
C TRP A 248 -12.48 22.88 -7.38
N ILE A 249 -11.55 22.95 -8.34
CA ILE A 249 -10.32 23.75 -8.19
C ILE A 249 -10.65 25.25 -8.05
N ALA A 250 -11.60 25.77 -8.83
CA ALA A 250 -12.02 27.16 -8.71
C ALA A 250 -12.57 27.47 -7.31
N TRP A 251 -13.44 26.59 -6.77
CA TRP A 251 -13.93 26.72 -5.39
C TRP A 251 -12.81 26.63 -4.36
N LEU A 252 -11.85 25.71 -4.55
CA LEU A 252 -10.71 25.53 -3.65
C LEU A 252 -9.88 26.80 -3.55
N HIS A 253 -9.53 27.41 -4.68
CA HIS A 253 -8.73 28.64 -4.72
C HIS A 253 -9.50 29.84 -4.15
N GLN A 254 -10.80 29.95 -4.46
CA GLN A 254 -11.66 30.98 -3.89
C GLN A 254 -11.73 30.87 -2.36
N ALA A 255 -12.04 29.68 -1.83
CA ALA A 255 -12.13 29.44 -0.39
C ALA A 255 -10.77 29.55 0.33
N ALA A 256 -9.68 29.26 -0.39
CA ALA A 256 -8.32 29.40 0.13
C ALA A 256 -7.77 30.83 0.04
N GLY A 257 -8.54 31.80 -0.46
CA GLY A 257 -8.11 33.19 -0.60
C GLY A 257 -6.89 33.36 -1.50
N VAL A 258 -6.74 32.52 -2.54
CA VAL A 258 -5.65 32.66 -3.53
C VAL A 258 -6.13 33.62 -4.63
N PRO A 259 -5.57 34.84 -4.74
CA PRO A 259 -6.15 35.89 -5.59
C PRO A 259 -5.88 35.73 -7.09
N ASP A 260 -4.93 34.87 -7.48
CA ASP A 260 -4.30 34.98 -8.79
C ASP A 260 -4.75 33.89 -9.78
N ASP A 261 -5.52 34.33 -10.78
CA ASP A 261 -5.92 33.55 -11.96
C ASP A 261 -4.71 32.97 -12.73
N SER A 262 -3.50 33.50 -12.55
CA SER A 262 -2.28 32.98 -13.19
C SER A 262 -1.67 31.78 -12.45
N THR A 263 -1.89 31.66 -11.14
CA THR A 263 -1.55 30.46 -10.35
C THR A 263 -2.53 29.32 -10.53
N LEU A 264 -3.64 29.55 -11.24
CA LEU A 264 -4.59 28.49 -11.58
C LEU A 264 -3.86 27.33 -12.25
N GLY A 265 -2.80 27.58 -13.03
CA GLY A 265 -2.16 26.53 -13.79
C GLY A 265 -3.23 25.72 -14.54
N VAL A 266 -4.37 26.31 -14.90
CA VAL A 266 -5.45 25.70 -15.66
C VAL A 266 -5.70 26.67 -16.78
N SER A 267 -5.16 26.39 -17.96
CA SER A 267 -5.43 27.13 -19.20
C SER A 267 -6.90 27.03 -19.66
N ILE A 268 -7.78 26.52 -18.80
CA ILE A 268 -9.20 26.31 -19.05
C ILE A 268 -9.94 26.93 -17.87
N LYS A 269 -10.17 28.25 -17.94
CA LYS A 269 -11.19 28.87 -17.11
C LYS A 269 -12.52 28.22 -17.50
N PRO A 270 -13.31 27.65 -16.56
CA PRO A 270 -14.67 27.27 -16.91
C PRO A 270 -15.35 28.51 -17.47
N ARG A 271 -15.90 28.42 -18.69
CA ARG A 271 -16.53 29.58 -19.32
C ARG A 271 -17.59 30.10 -18.36
N ARG A 272 -17.75 31.43 -18.22
CA ARG A 272 -18.83 32.01 -17.37
C ARG A 272 -20.21 31.39 -17.64
N SER A 273 -20.46 30.95 -18.89
CA SER A 273 -21.67 30.21 -19.28
C SER A 273 -21.79 28.82 -18.68
N GLN A 274 -20.69 28.11 -18.39
CA GLN A 274 -20.67 26.81 -17.71
C GLN A 274 -20.89 26.97 -16.21
N LEU A 275 -20.29 27.99 -15.59
CA LEU A 275 -20.56 28.36 -14.18
C LEU A 275 -22.03 28.72 -13.97
N ARG A 276 -22.64 29.46 -14.90
CA ARG A 276 -24.08 29.80 -14.87
C ARG A 276 -25.03 28.61 -15.09
N ARG A 277 -24.54 27.52 -15.68
CA ARG A 277 -25.31 26.29 -15.90
C ARG A 277 -25.12 25.26 -14.80
N SER A 278 -24.12 25.46 -13.94
CA SER A 278 -23.96 24.65 -12.73
C SER A 278 -25.04 25.05 -11.73
N PRO A 279 -25.88 24.12 -11.29
CA PRO A 279 -26.86 24.38 -10.23
C PRO A 279 -26.21 24.66 -8.88
N VAL A 280 -24.93 24.28 -8.71
CA VAL A 280 -24.10 24.60 -7.55
C VAL A 280 -23.41 25.95 -7.81
N THR A 281 -23.84 26.98 -7.09
CA THR A 281 -23.42 28.39 -7.30
C THR A 281 -22.46 28.84 -6.21
N GLY A 282 -21.28 28.24 -6.16
CA GLY A 282 -20.14 28.74 -5.38
C GLY A 282 -19.68 27.80 -4.25
N GLY A 283 -18.40 27.91 -3.88
CA GLY A 283 -17.80 27.17 -2.77
C GLY A 283 -18.14 27.79 -1.41
N GLY A 284 -19.44 27.93 -1.11
CA GLY A 284 -19.97 28.51 0.12
C GLY A 284 -20.13 27.48 1.25
N LEU A 285 -20.79 27.90 2.34
CA LEU A 285 -21.05 27.06 3.52
C LEU A 285 -22.12 25.98 3.28
N ASP A 286 -22.90 26.10 2.21
CA ASP A 286 -23.97 25.19 1.80
C ASP A 286 -23.56 24.29 0.62
N LEU A 287 -22.27 24.27 0.26
CA LEU A 287 -21.77 23.54 -0.91
C LEU A 287 -22.12 22.05 -0.89
N LEU A 288 -21.92 21.37 0.25
CA LEU A 288 -22.24 19.94 0.35
C LEU A 288 -23.74 19.68 0.18
N ASP A 289 -24.61 20.51 0.76
CA ASP A 289 -26.07 20.39 0.60
C ASP A 289 -26.49 20.60 -0.87
N GLN A 290 -25.92 21.61 -1.55
CA GLN A 290 -26.16 21.83 -2.98
C GLN A 290 -25.70 20.64 -3.84
N LEU A 291 -24.58 20.01 -3.46
CA LEU A 291 -24.06 18.84 -4.16
C LEU A 291 -24.90 17.60 -3.91
N ASP A 292 -25.45 17.42 -2.71
CA ASP A 292 -26.38 16.34 -2.36
C ASP A 292 -27.67 16.47 -3.17
N GLU A 293 -28.25 17.67 -3.24
CA GLU A 293 -29.42 17.95 -4.09
C GLU A 293 -29.13 17.62 -5.55
N GLN A 294 -27.95 18.02 -6.04
CA GLN A 294 -27.57 17.75 -7.42
C GLN A 294 -27.36 16.25 -7.69
N ALA A 295 -26.70 15.55 -6.77
CA ALA A 295 -26.49 14.11 -6.90
C ALA A 295 -27.81 13.34 -6.85
N ALA A 296 -28.80 13.81 -6.08
CA ALA A 296 -30.14 13.24 -6.07
C ALA A 296 -30.86 13.48 -7.41
N ARG A 297 -30.81 14.71 -7.95
CA ARG A 297 -31.41 15.04 -9.26
C ARG A 297 -30.82 14.22 -10.41
N ASP A 298 -29.50 14.04 -10.42
CA ASP A 298 -28.78 13.36 -11.50
C ASP A 298 -28.69 11.84 -11.30
N SER A 299 -29.29 11.30 -10.23
CA SER A 299 -29.12 9.89 -9.83
C SER A 299 -27.64 9.47 -9.66
N ALA A 300 -26.77 10.43 -9.31
CA ALA A 300 -25.33 10.21 -9.16
C ALA A 300 -25.00 9.27 -7.99
N PHE A 301 -25.82 9.29 -6.93
CA PHE A 301 -25.71 8.33 -5.82
C PHE A 301 -25.97 6.89 -6.28
N ALA A 302 -27.04 6.66 -7.05
CA ALA A 302 -27.36 5.34 -7.58
C ALA A 302 -26.27 4.84 -8.54
N ALA A 303 -25.76 5.71 -9.41
CA ALA A 303 -24.64 5.38 -10.29
C ALA A 303 -23.36 5.04 -9.50
N ARG A 304 -23.12 5.76 -8.40
CA ARG A 304 -21.99 5.49 -7.51
C ARG A 304 -22.14 4.16 -6.79
N ASP A 305 -23.30 3.87 -6.23
CA ASP A 305 -23.58 2.62 -5.53
C ASP A 305 -23.44 1.41 -6.46
N ALA A 306 -23.93 1.52 -7.69
CA ALA A 306 -23.76 0.47 -8.72
C ALA A 306 -22.27 0.25 -9.06
N ALA A 307 -21.49 1.33 -9.22
CA ALA A 307 -20.06 1.25 -9.48
C ALA A 307 -19.29 0.65 -8.29
N GLU A 308 -19.70 0.97 -7.06
CA GLU A 308 -19.12 0.42 -5.84
C GLU A 308 -19.44 -1.07 -5.68
N ALA A 309 -20.68 -1.49 -5.95
CA ALA A 309 -21.06 -2.90 -5.96
C ALA A 309 -20.22 -3.70 -6.97
N ALA A 310 -20.08 -3.19 -8.20
CA ALA A 310 -19.24 -3.80 -9.22
C ALA A 310 -17.74 -3.82 -8.84
N PHE A 311 -17.26 -2.81 -8.10
CA PHE A 311 -15.90 -2.80 -7.54
C PHE A 311 -15.73 -3.87 -6.46
N ARG A 312 -16.67 -3.98 -5.51
CA ARG A 312 -16.63 -4.98 -4.43
C ARG A 312 -16.62 -6.41 -5.00
N GLN A 313 -17.46 -6.68 -5.99
CA GLN A 313 -17.48 -7.99 -6.67
C GLN A 313 -16.13 -8.31 -7.33
N ARG A 314 -15.57 -7.39 -8.12
CA ARG A 314 -14.25 -7.57 -8.75
C ARG A 314 -13.13 -7.78 -7.72
N ALA A 315 -13.20 -7.10 -6.58
CA ALA A 315 -12.23 -7.27 -5.50
C ALA A 315 -12.26 -8.68 -4.90
N VAL A 316 -13.45 -9.25 -4.69
CA VAL A 316 -13.62 -10.63 -4.21
C VAL A 316 -13.08 -11.64 -5.23
N GLU A 317 -13.43 -11.49 -6.50
CA GLU A 317 -12.94 -12.37 -7.58
C GLU A 317 -11.41 -12.30 -7.71
N THR A 318 -10.84 -11.09 -7.63
CA THR A 318 -9.38 -10.88 -7.67
C THR A 318 -8.69 -11.50 -6.47
N ALA A 319 -9.28 -11.38 -5.27
CA ALA A 319 -8.75 -12.01 -4.06
C ALA A 319 -8.75 -13.54 -4.17
N ALA A 320 -9.82 -14.13 -4.70
CA ALA A 320 -9.90 -15.57 -4.96
C ALA A 320 -8.85 -16.03 -5.98
N ARG A 321 -8.70 -15.32 -7.11
CA ARG A 321 -7.65 -15.60 -8.11
C ARG A 321 -6.25 -15.49 -7.54
N LEU A 322 -5.99 -14.48 -6.70
CA LEU A 322 -4.70 -14.27 -6.07
C LEU A 322 -4.40 -15.36 -5.03
N ALA A 323 -5.41 -15.81 -4.28
CA ALA A 323 -5.27 -16.93 -3.34
C ALA A 323 -4.93 -18.23 -4.09
N ALA A 324 -5.65 -18.53 -5.17
CA ALA A 324 -5.36 -19.68 -6.03
C ALA A 324 -3.94 -19.62 -6.64
N HIS A 325 -3.55 -18.46 -7.17
CA HIS A 325 -2.20 -18.25 -7.70
C HIS A 325 -1.12 -18.42 -6.64
N ARG A 326 -1.36 -17.91 -5.42
CA ARG A 326 -0.43 -18.07 -4.28
C ARG A 326 -0.29 -19.53 -3.87
N ALA A 327 -1.39 -20.28 -3.79
CA ALA A 327 -1.36 -21.70 -3.48
C ALA A 327 -0.57 -22.48 -4.54
N ALA A 328 -0.85 -22.25 -5.83
CA ALA A 328 -0.10 -22.87 -6.93
C ALA A 328 1.39 -22.49 -6.91
N SER A 329 1.70 -21.22 -6.62
CA SER A 329 3.09 -20.75 -6.52
C SER A 329 3.83 -21.31 -5.32
N ALA A 330 3.16 -21.45 -4.17
CA ALA A 330 3.73 -22.05 -2.97
C ALA A 330 4.05 -23.53 -3.20
N GLU A 331 3.15 -24.26 -3.87
CA GLU A 331 3.39 -25.65 -4.24
C GLU A 331 4.55 -25.79 -5.21
N ARG A 332 4.60 -24.97 -6.28
CA ARG A 332 5.76 -24.91 -7.18
C ARG A 332 7.06 -24.62 -6.43
N TYR A 333 7.04 -23.68 -5.48
CA TYR A 333 8.22 -23.36 -4.69
C TYR A 333 8.64 -24.52 -3.77
N ARG A 334 7.68 -25.23 -3.16
CA ARG A 334 7.93 -26.43 -2.36
C ARG A 334 8.60 -27.52 -3.20
N LEU A 335 8.05 -27.78 -4.38
CA LEU A 335 8.57 -28.77 -5.32
C LEU A 335 9.98 -28.40 -5.82
N VAL A 336 10.23 -27.13 -6.14
CA VAL A 336 11.59 -26.65 -6.51
C VAL A 336 12.57 -26.80 -5.35
N LYS A 337 12.15 -26.55 -4.11
CA LYS A 337 12.99 -26.74 -2.93
C LYS A 337 13.30 -28.22 -2.70
N ALA A 338 12.31 -29.10 -2.87
CA ALA A 338 12.48 -30.55 -2.80
C ALA A 338 13.43 -31.07 -3.89
N ALA A 339 13.26 -30.60 -5.12
CA ALA A 339 14.15 -30.92 -6.24
C ALA A 339 15.61 -30.52 -5.96
N ARG A 340 15.84 -29.32 -5.42
CA ARG A 340 17.19 -28.90 -5.01
C ARG A 340 17.77 -29.79 -3.90
N ALA A 341 16.95 -30.23 -2.95
CA ALA A 341 17.37 -31.16 -1.91
C ALA A 341 17.70 -32.54 -2.48
N ALA A 342 16.91 -33.04 -3.44
CA ALA A 342 17.16 -34.30 -4.12
C ALA A 342 18.48 -34.30 -4.89
N VAL A 343 18.77 -33.25 -5.66
CA VAL A 343 20.08 -33.11 -6.35
C VAL A 343 21.22 -33.17 -5.34
N ARG A 344 21.08 -32.47 -4.21
CA ARG A 344 22.11 -32.46 -3.17
C ARG A 344 22.30 -33.83 -2.52
N ALA A 345 21.21 -34.51 -2.19
CA ALA A 345 21.24 -35.85 -1.62
C ALA A 345 21.86 -36.88 -2.59
N VAL A 346 21.58 -36.78 -3.90
CA VAL A 346 22.21 -37.63 -4.92
C VAL A 346 23.72 -37.41 -4.96
N ILE A 347 24.17 -36.16 -4.99
CA ILE A 347 25.60 -35.82 -4.93
C ILE A 347 26.26 -36.40 -3.67
N ASP A 348 25.59 -36.27 -2.51
CA ASP A 348 26.11 -36.76 -1.23
C ASP A 348 26.14 -38.31 -1.15
N THR A 349 25.27 -39.01 -1.88
CA THR A 349 25.11 -40.49 -1.78
C THR A 349 25.93 -41.25 -2.81
N THR A 350 25.99 -40.77 -4.06
CA THR A 350 26.72 -41.48 -5.13
C THR A 350 28.21 -41.17 -5.14
N GLY A 351 28.65 -40.14 -4.42
CA GLY A 351 30.07 -39.72 -4.38
C GLY A 351 30.60 -39.23 -5.73
N LEU A 352 29.75 -39.11 -6.74
CA LEU A 352 30.07 -38.55 -8.06
C LEU A 352 29.81 -37.05 -8.00
N PRO A 353 30.84 -36.21 -7.79
CA PRO A 353 30.63 -34.78 -7.92
C PRO A 353 30.20 -34.49 -9.36
N PRO A 354 29.33 -33.49 -9.60
CA PRO A 354 29.22 -32.92 -10.93
C PRO A 354 30.64 -32.51 -11.36
N ALA A 355 31.01 -32.84 -12.61
CA ALA A 355 32.39 -32.68 -13.10
C ALA A 355 32.94 -31.26 -12.84
N ASP A 356 32.04 -30.27 -12.81
CA ASP A 356 32.29 -28.93 -12.31
C ASP A 356 31.01 -28.25 -11.74
N ARG A 357 31.15 -26.98 -11.33
CA ARG A 357 30.03 -26.13 -10.86
C ARG A 357 28.98 -25.84 -11.93
N GLU A 358 29.30 -25.99 -13.20
CA GLU A 358 28.44 -25.67 -14.33
C GLU A 358 27.49 -26.84 -14.64
N ASP A 359 27.99 -28.06 -14.53
CA ASP A 359 27.19 -29.28 -14.56
C ASP A 359 26.21 -29.36 -13.40
N ALA A 360 26.63 -28.99 -12.19
CA ALA A 360 25.74 -28.89 -11.03
C ALA A 360 24.57 -27.92 -11.28
N ARG A 361 24.85 -26.79 -11.96
CA ARG A 361 23.83 -25.79 -12.34
C ARG A 361 22.92 -26.31 -13.46
N ARG A 362 23.46 -27.02 -14.45
CA ARG A 362 22.66 -27.68 -15.50
C ARG A 362 21.73 -28.74 -14.91
N TRP A 363 22.22 -29.57 -14.00
CA TRP A 363 21.44 -30.59 -13.30
C TRP A 363 20.32 -29.95 -12.47
N MET A 364 20.64 -28.94 -11.66
CA MET A 364 19.63 -28.16 -10.93
C MET A 364 18.62 -27.49 -11.88
N GLY A 365 19.08 -26.85 -12.95
CA GLY A 365 18.21 -26.17 -13.91
C GLY A 365 17.25 -27.13 -14.61
N SER A 366 17.75 -28.32 -14.99
CA SER A 366 16.98 -29.37 -15.65
C SER A 366 15.89 -29.93 -14.74
N LEU A 367 16.23 -30.30 -13.51
CA LEU A 367 15.29 -30.84 -12.53
C LEU A 367 14.28 -29.77 -12.09
N THR A 368 14.73 -28.53 -11.88
CA THR A 368 13.86 -27.40 -11.51
C THR A 368 12.88 -27.05 -12.62
N ALA A 369 13.29 -27.10 -13.89
CA ALA A 369 12.43 -26.84 -15.03
C ALA A 369 11.34 -27.91 -15.17
N ALA A 370 11.72 -29.19 -15.14
CA ALA A 370 10.78 -30.31 -15.23
C ALA A 370 9.73 -30.32 -14.11
N VAL A 371 10.15 -29.99 -12.88
CA VAL A 371 9.27 -29.99 -11.70
C VAL A 371 8.39 -28.72 -11.61
N ARG A 372 8.72 -27.64 -12.33
CA ARG A 372 7.99 -26.37 -12.26
C ARG A 372 6.66 -26.39 -13.02
N GLU A 373 6.54 -27.25 -14.03
CA GLU A 373 5.42 -27.22 -14.98
C GLU A 373 4.21 -28.05 -14.51
N HIS A 374 4.40 -29.01 -13.59
CA HIS A 374 3.36 -29.96 -13.20
C HIS A 374 3.33 -30.24 -11.67
N PRO A 375 2.14 -30.52 -11.07
CA PRO A 375 2.06 -31.11 -9.74
C PRO A 375 2.68 -32.52 -9.74
N TRP A 376 3.23 -32.96 -8.61
CA TRP A 376 3.84 -34.29 -8.51
C TRP A 376 2.80 -35.40 -8.72
N THR A 377 2.99 -36.20 -9.77
CA THR A 377 2.14 -37.34 -10.15
C THR A 377 3.04 -38.49 -10.60
N GLU A 378 2.51 -39.71 -10.66
CA GLU A 378 3.22 -40.87 -11.25
C GLU A 378 3.62 -40.59 -12.70
N GLN A 379 2.79 -39.87 -13.45
CA GLN A 379 3.06 -39.44 -14.81
C GLN A 379 4.25 -38.45 -14.87
N LEU A 380 4.31 -37.49 -13.96
CA LEU A 380 5.44 -36.56 -13.86
C LEU A 380 6.74 -37.29 -13.47
N ALA A 381 6.66 -38.31 -12.61
CA ALA A 381 7.81 -39.13 -12.23
C ALA A 381 8.37 -39.90 -13.46
N ALA A 382 7.50 -40.47 -14.30
CA ALA A 382 7.90 -41.15 -15.54
C ALA A 382 8.51 -40.19 -16.58
N GLU A 383 7.93 -38.99 -16.73
CA GLU A 383 8.46 -37.93 -17.58
C GLU A 383 9.82 -37.42 -17.09
N LEU A 384 9.99 -37.29 -15.77
CA LEU A 384 11.26 -36.92 -15.13
C LEU A 384 12.33 -37.98 -15.36
N ARG A 385 12.01 -39.27 -15.17
CA ARG A 385 12.94 -40.36 -15.48
C ARG A 385 13.43 -40.26 -16.92
N THR A 386 12.50 -40.17 -17.87
CA THR A 386 12.82 -40.03 -19.30
C THR A 386 13.67 -38.79 -19.57
N THR A 387 13.34 -37.66 -18.97
CA THR A 387 14.04 -36.38 -19.17
C THR A 387 15.44 -36.40 -18.60
N LEU A 388 15.63 -36.94 -17.39
CA LEU A 388 16.93 -37.00 -16.72
C LEU A 388 17.87 -37.99 -17.41
N THR A 389 17.35 -39.16 -17.84
CA THR A 389 18.10 -40.13 -18.64
C THR A 389 18.53 -39.52 -19.98
N LYS A 390 17.64 -38.81 -20.69
CA LYS A 390 18.00 -38.06 -21.92
C LYS A 390 19.05 -36.98 -21.69
N ARG A 391 19.13 -36.45 -20.47
CA ARG A 391 20.14 -35.44 -20.07
C ARG A 391 21.41 -36.06 -19.47
N GLY A 392 21.61 -37.37 -19.63
CA GLY A 392 22.86 -38.06 -19.31
C GLY A 392 23.00 -38.49 -17.84
N TRP A 393 21.92 -38.49 -17.07
CA TRP A 393 21.96 -39.04 -15.71
C TRP A 393 22.03 -40.57 -15.76
N SER A 394 22.84 -41.18 -14.89
CA SER A 394 22.84 -42.63 -14.71
C SER A 394 21.53 -43.11 -14.09
N GLU A 395 21.13 -44.35 -14.39
CA GLU A 395 19.90 -44.96 -13.88
C GLU A 395 19.83 -44.90 -12.34
N ALA A 396 20.94 -45.20 -11.66
CA ALA A 396 21.04 -45.11 -10.20
C ALA A 396 20.84 -43.68 -9.65
N MET A 397 21.32 -42.65 -10.37
CA MET A 397 21.10 -41.25 -9.98
C MET A 397 19.65 -40.81 -10.21
N VAL A 398 19.04 -41.28 -11.31
CA VAL A 398 17.63 -41.02 -11.61
C VAL A 398 16.74 -41.63 -10.54
N ASP A 399 16.97 -42.89 -10.17
CA ASP A 399 16.18 -43.59 -9.16
C ASP A 399 16.35 -42.98 -7.77
N ALA A 400 17.57 -42.61 -7.38
CA ALA A 400 17.81 -41.92 -6.12
C ALA A 400 17.13 -40.54 -6.06
N ALA A 401 17.14 -39.78 -7.16
CA ALA A 401 16.45 -38.48 -7.24
C ALA A 401 14.92 -38.64 -7.16
N ILE A 402 14.35 -39.60 -7.89
CA ILE A 402 12.92 -39.90 -7.89
C ILE A 402 12.49 -40.35 -6.49
N GLN A 403 13.17 -41.31 -5.87
CA GLN A 403 12.84 -41.78 -4.52
C GLN A 403 12.93 -40.67 -3.47
N HIS A 404 13.92 -39.78 -3.56
CA HIS A 404 14.02 -38.64 -2.65
C HIS A 404 12.87 -37.65 -2.86
N LEU A 405 12.51 -37.36 -4.10
CA LEU A 405 11.36 -36.51 -4.43
C LEU A 405 10.04 -37.13 -3.96
N GLU A 406 9.82 -38.41 -4.19
CA GLU A 406 8.64 -39.16 -3.70
C GLU A 406 8.57 -39.13 -2.17
N ARG A 407 9.69 -39.30 -1.48
CA ARG A 407 9.73 -39.25 -0.01
C ARG A 407 9.45 -37.85 0.53
N VAL A 408 10.02 -36.81 -0.07
CA VAL A 408 9.84 -35.41 0.37
C VAL A 408 8.46 -34.86 0.01
N VAL A 409 7.89 -35.28 -1.12
CA VAL A 409 6.57 -34.84 -1.58
C VAL A 409 5.45 -35.67 -0.97
N GLY A 410 5.65 -37.00 -0.86
CA GLY A 410 4.68 -37.95 -0.31
C GLY A 410 4.57 -37.94 1.23
N SER A 411 5.66 -37.66 1.97
CA SER A 411 5.60 -37.52 3.44
C SER A 411 4.86 -36.28 3.94
N ALA A 412 4.46 -35.39 3.03
CA ALA A 412 3.71 -34.17 3.34
C ALA A 412 2.23 -34.22 2.90
N ALA A 413 1.80 -35.34 2.30
CA ALA A 413 0.40 -35.61 1.95
C ALA A 413 -0.31 -36.54 2.98
N ALA A 414 0.46 -37.12 3.90
CA ALA A 414 -0.01 -37.78 5.13
C ALA A 414 0.13 -36.81 6.30
#